data_AF-A0A816RI87-F1
#
_entry.id   AF-A0A816RI87-F1
#
_cell.length_a   1.000
_cell.length_b   1.000
_cell.length_c   1.000
_cell.angle_alpha   90.00
_cell.angle_beta   90.00
_cell.angle_gamma   90.00
#
_symmetry.space_group_name_H-M   'P 1'
#
loop_
_entity.id
_entity.type
_entity.pdbx_description
1 polymer ?
#
loop_
_entity_poly.entity_id
_entity_poly.type
_entity_poly.pdbx_seq_one_letter_code
_entity_poly.pdbx_strand_id
1 'polypeptide(L)' 'TGYTNTGSAVHVVCKDSCTIKNGGCGPHAACSHHAKTNAVKCTCKTGYTNKGSGSKVICKGTV' A
#
# COMPACT_ATOMS: atom_id res chain seq x y z
N THR A 1 0.55 -6.48 -8.70
CA THR A 1 -0.79 -7.05 -8.46
C THR A 1 -1.42 -6.38 -7.25
N GLY A 2 -2.76 -6.35 -7.17
CA GLY A 2 -3.51 -5.68 -6.10
C GLY A 2 -4.05 -6.61 -5.01
N TYR A 3 -3.82 -7.91 -5.13
CA TYR A 3 -4.31 -8.92 -4.20
C TYR A 3 -3.16 -9.71 -3.59
N THR A 4 -3.33 -10.11 -2.35
CA THR A 4 -2.41 -10.97 -1.58
C THR A 4 -3.08 -12.32 -1.37
N ASN A 5 -2.34 -13.40 -1.64
CA ASN A 5 -2.81 -14.74 -1.26
C ASN A 5 -2.69 -14.89 0.26
N THR A 6 -3.83 -15.07 0.92
CA THR A 6 -3.93 -15.29 2.37
C THR A 6 -4.28 -16.73 2.72
N GLY A 7 -4.49 -17.57 1.70
CA GLY A 7 -4.73 -19.00 1.84
C GLY A 7 -3.42 -19.79 1.80
N SER A 8 -3.54 -21.07 1.45
CA SER A 8 -2.41 -21.99 1.34
C SER A 8 -1.95 -22.16 -0.11
N ALA A 9 -0.84 -22.88 -0.31
CA ALA A 9 -0.29 -23.15 -1.66
C ALA A 9 -1.28 -23.86 -2.59
N VAL A 10 -2.15 -24.72 -2.03
CA VAL A 10 -3.16 -25.50 -2.77
C VAL A 10 -4.58 -24.94 -2.67
N HIS A 11 -4.79 -23.94 -1.80
CA HIS A 11 -6.07 -23.27 -1.61
C HIS A 11 -5.83 -21.76 -1.58
N VAL A 12 -5.87 -21.14 -2.76
CA VAL A 12 -5.63 -19.71 -2.93
C VAL A 12 -6.83 -18.91 -2.45
N VAL A 13 -6.59 -17.96 -1.55
CA VAL A 13 -7.59 -16.98 -1.11
C VAL A 13 -7.05 -15.59 -1.40
N CYS A 14 -7.56 -14.97 -2.46
CA CYS A 14 -7.19 -13.63 -2.86
C CYS A 14 -7.91 -12.60 -1.99
N LYS A 15 -7.14 -11.82 -1.24
CA LYS A 15 -7.66 -10.69 -0.47
C LYS A 15 -7.01 -9.40 -0.96
N ASP A 16 -7.77 -8.31 -0.97
CA ASP A 16 -7.25 -7.00 -1.34
C ASP A 16 -6.00 -6.68 -0.51
N SER A 17 -4.87 -6.42 -1.19
CA SER A 17 -3.59 -6.15 -0.54
C SER A 17 -3.64 -4.93 0.39
N CYS A 18 -4.46 -3.93 0.12
CA CYS A 18 -4.63 -2.78 1.01
C CYS A 18 -5.27 -3.15 2.34
N THR A 19 -6.08 -4.22 2.38
CA THR A 19 -6.65 -4.73 3.65
C THR A 19 -5.67 -5.57 4.46
N ILE A 20 -4.54 -5.96 3.85
CA ILE A 20 -3.48 -6.74 4.50
C ILE A 20 -2.30 -5.82 4.81
N LYS A 21 -2.11 -5.49 6.10
CA LYS A 21 -1.01 -4.63 6.57
C LYS A 21 -0.89 -3.30 5.76
N ASN A 22 -2.02 -2.70 5.39
CA ASN A 22 -2.08 -1.46 4.61
C ASN A 22 -1.31 -1.55 3.27
N GLY A 23 -1.26 -2.72 2.63
CA GLY A 23 -0.49 -2.94 1.40
C GLY A 23 1.02 -2.75 1.54
N GLY A 24 1.55 -2.74 2.77
CA GLY A 24 2.95 -2.40 3.06
C GLY A 24 3.24 -0.90 3.08
N CYS A 25 2.21 -0.05 2.99
CA CYS A 25 2.36 1.39 3.10
C CYS A 25 2.74 1.80 4.53
N GLY A 26 3.66 2.78 4.63
CA GLY A 26 4.15 3.28 5.92
C GLY A 26 3.07 3.96 6.79
N PRO A 27 3.39 4.22 8.08
CA PRO A 27 2.50 4.99 8.94
C PRO A 27 2.21 6.36 8.32
N HIS A 28 0.96 6.80 8.38
CA HIS A 28 0.44 8.02 7.75
C HIS A 28 0.34 8.01 6.21
N ALA A 29 0.53 6.86 5.57
CA ALA A 29 0.13 6.66 4.17
C ALA A 29 -1.26 5.99 4.08
N ALA A 30 -2.03 6.37 3.08
CA ALA A 30 -3.22 5.67 2.61
C ALA A 30 -2.83 4.70 1.49
N CYS A 31 -3.33 3.47 1.58
CA CYS A 31 -3.21 2.47 0.52
C CYS A 31 -4.34 2.63 -0.50
N SER A 32 -4.00 2.44 -1.78
CA SER A 32 -4.91 2.48 -2.92
C SER A 32 -4.36 1.59 -4.05
N HIS A 33 -5.10 1.45 -5.14
CA HIS A 33 -4.63 0.73 -6.33
C HIS A 33 -4.41 1.67 -7.50
N HIS A 34 -3.34 1.43 -8.26
CA HIS A 34 -3.13 2.10 -9.53
C HIS A 34 -4.19 1.67 -10.54
N ALA A 35 -4.92 2.62 -11.11
CA ALA A 35 -6.12 2.36 -11.92
C ALA A 35 -5.91 1.39 -13.11
N LYS A 36 -4.71 1.37 -13.72
CA LYS A 36 -4.43 0.53 -14.90
C LYS A 36 -3.82 -0.83 -14.57
N THR A 37 -3.01 -0.90 -13.51
CA THR A 37 -2.18 -2.08 -13.21
C THR A 37 -2.66 -2.83 -11.97
N ASN A 38 -3.61 -2.26 -11.24
CA ASN A 38 -4.04 -2.67 -9.90
C ASN A 38 -2.89 -2.80 -8.89
N ALA A 39 -1.69 -2.29 -9.19
CA ALA A 39 -0.57 -2.32 -8.25
C ALA A 39 -0.90 -1.48 -7.02
N VAL A 40 -0.45 -1.94 -5.85
CA VAL A 40 -0.55 -1.16 -4.62
C VAL A 40 0.15 0.18 -4.79
N LYS A 41 -0.52 1.25 -4.39
CA LYS A 41 -0.04 2.62 -4.41
C LYS A 41 -0.26 3.25 -3.04
N CYS A 42 0.83 3.70 -2.44
CA CYS A 42 0.81 4.41 -1.17
C CYS A 42 0.84 5.92 -1.41
N THR A 43 -0.06 6.67 -0.80
CA THR A 43 -0.10 8.13 -0.86
C THR A 43 -0.12 8.70 0.55
N CYS A 44 0.68 9.73 0.84
CA CYS A 44 0.64 10.36 2.16
C CYS A 44 -0.72 10.99 2.44
N LYS A 45 -1.23 10.79 3.65
CA LYS A 45 -2.45 11.45 4.12
C LYS A 45 -2.21 12.97 4.19
N THR A 46 -3.30 13.74 4.16
CA THR A 46 -3.26 15.19 4.35
C THR A 46 -2.44 15.58 5.58
N GLY A 47 -1.57 16.59 5.45
CA GLY A 47 -0.65 17.01 6.51
C GLY A 47 0.68 16.25 6.56
N TYR A 48 0.89 15.27 5.67
CA TYR A 48 2.16 14.53 5.56
C TYR A 48 2.74 14.66 4.16
N THR A 49 4.07 14.75 4.09
CA THR A 49 4.81 14.80 2.82
C THR A 49 5.63 13.53 2.65
N ASN A 50 5.69 13.02 1.41
CA ASN A 50 6.57 11.90 1.08
C ASN A 50 8.04 12.36 1.10
N LYS A 51 8.82 11.77 2.01
CA LYS A 51 10.27 11.97 2.16
C LYS A 51 11.07 10.72 1.80
N GLY A 52 10.41 9.70 1.25
CA GLY A 52 11.08 8.50 0.76
C GLY A 52 11.71 8.75 -0.62
N SER A 53 12.51 7.79 -1.07
CA SER A 53 13.17 7.82 -2.37
C SER A 53 12.79 6.58 -3.20
N GLY A 54 12.78 6.74 -4.52
CA GLY A 54 12.36 5.70 -5.46
C GLY A 54 10.93 5.23 -5.20
N SER A 55 10.74 3.93 -5.04
CA SER A 55 9.42 3.32 -4.78
C SER A 55 8.99 3.33 -3.31
N LYS A 56 9.85 3.81 -2.39
CA LYS A 56 9.56 3.81 -0.96
C LYS A 56 8.81 5.08 -0.58
N VAL A 57 7.60 4.92 -0.04
CA VAL A 57 6.79 6.05 0.46
C VAL A 57 7.00 6.18 1.97
N ILE A 58 7.57 7.30 2.41
CA ILE A 58 7.82 7.61 3.82
C ILE A 58 7.11 8.92 4.13
N CYS A 59 5.99 8.85 4.85
CA CYS A 59 5.18 10.03 5.15
C CYS A 59 5.62 10.67 6.47
N LYS A 60 6.17 11.87 6.40
CA LYS A 60 6.54 12.68 7.58
C LYS A 60 5.64 13.90 7.68
N GLY A 61 5.21 14.23 8.91
CA GLY A 61 4.39 15.39 9.16
C GLY A 61 5.12 16.67 8.76
N THR A 62 4.38 17.64 8.25
CA THR A 62 4.86 19.02 8.13
C THR A 62 4.81 19.64 9.52
N VAL A 63 5.96 19.68 10.20
CA VAL A 63 6.18 20.63 11.31
C VAL A 63 6.25 22.05 10.77
#